data_AF-A0AAV1KFL7-F1
#
_entry.id   AF-A0AAV1KFL7-F1
#
_cell.length_a   1.000
_cell.length_b   1.000
_cell.length_c   1.000
_cell.angle_alpha   90.00
_cell.angle_beta   90.00
_cell.angle_gamma   90.00
#
_symmetry.space_group_name_H-M   'P 1'
#
loop_
_entity.id
_entity.type
_entity.pdbx_description
1 polymer ?
#
loop_
_entity_poly.entity_id
_entity_poly.type
_entity_poly.pdbx_seq_one_letter_code
_entity_poly.pdbx_strand_id
1 'polypeptide(L)'
;MREWNIDHKITAIASDNAANITAATREGDWRQIPCFAHTLNLCVQSALQQLAPVLNKVKSVVEFFKRNTQANQKLVTMQKRICLPILKLKQDVATRRNSTYDMLHRFSSTKDAIIATIALIKPDLALTDYKWMIIKSVHTVLKMFMTLQSK
;
A
#
# COMPACT_ATOMS: atom_id res chain seq x y z
N MET A 1 -6.61 -23.41 29.56
CA MET A 1 -6.25 -24.80 29.20
C MET A 1 -6.46 -25.72 30.40
N ARG A 2 -5.79 -25.45 31.54
CA ARG A 2 -6.01 -26.19 32.81
C ARG A 2 -7.46 -26.22 33.31
N GLU A 3 -8.16 -25.11 33.23
CA GLU A 3 -9.60 -25.01 33.58
C GLU A 3 -10.47 -26.00 32.77
N TRP A 4 -10.05 -26.33 31.55
CA TRP A 4 -10.77 -27.21 30.63
C TRP A 4 -10.13 -28.59 30.51
N ASN A 5 -9.04 -28.86 31.24
CA ASN A 5 -8.25 -30.10 31.20
C ASN A 5 -7.90 -30.58 29.78
N ILE A 6 -7.49 -29.65 28.91
CA ILE A 6 -7.15 -29.91 27.50
C ILE A 6 -5.66 -29.72 27.19
N ASP A 7 -4.82 -29.52 28.20
CA ASP A 7 -3.41 -29.16 28.04
C ASP A 7 -2.64 -30.21 27.21
N HIS A 8 -3.02 -31.49 27.34
CA HIS A 8 -2.46 -32.64 26.62
C HIS A 8 -3.13 -32.91 25.25
N LYS A 9 -4.13 -32.12 24.86
CA LYS A 9 -4.90 -32.29 23.60
C LYS A 9 -4.54 -31.26 22.54
N ILE A 10 -3.60 -30.35 22.83
CA ILE A 10 -3.22 -29.28 21.92
C ILE A 10 -2.18 -29.80 20.95
N THR A 11 -2.58 -29.94 19.68
CA THR A 11 -1.68 -30.36 18.61
C THR A 11 -0.94 -29.18 17.98
N ALA A 12 -1.59 -28.02 17.88
CA ALA A 12 -1.02 -26.80 17.30
C ALA A 12 -1.80 -25.54 17.69
N ILE A 13 -1.14 -24.39 17.60
CA ILE A 13 -1.73 -23.06 17.80
C ILE A 13 -1.57 -22.24 16.53
N ALA A 14 -2.68 -21.80 15.94
CA ALA A 14 -2.68 -20.80 14.88
C ALA A 14 -2.72 -19.40 15.48
N SER A 15 -1.80 -18.52 15.07
CA SER A 15 -1.70 -17.16 15.62
C SER A 15 -1.31 -16.13 14.57
N ASP A 16 -1.49 -14.85 14.88
CA ASP A 16 -1.16 -13.71 14.02
C ASP A 16 0.34 -13.38 13.94
N ASN A 17 1.21 -14.26 14.47
CA ASN A 17 2.66 -14.12 14.56
C ASN A 17 3.15 -12.93 15.40
N ALA A 18 2.30 -12.34 16.25
CA ALA A 18 2.74 -11.32 17.19
C ALA A 18 3.87 -11.87 18.09
N ALA A 19 4.85 -11.03 18.43
CA ALA A 19 6.03 -11.44 19.19
C ALA A 19 5.65 -12.10 20.53
N ASN A 20 4.66 -11.54 21.24
CA ASN A 20 4.19 -12.05 22.53
C ASN A 20 3.54 -13.43 22.40
N ILE A 21 2.70 -13.64 21.38
CA ILE A 21 2.05 -14.94 21.15
C ILE A 21 3.07 -15.99 20.71
N THR A 22 4.03 -15.59 19.87
CA THR A 22 5.13 -16.46 19.44
C THR A 22 5.99 -16.89 20.64
N ALA A 23 6.28 -15.98 21.57
CA ALA A 23 6.99 -16.31 22.81
C ALA A 23 6.19 -17.28 23.69
N ALA A 24 4.91 -16.98 23.95
CA ALA A 24 4.03 -17.84 24.75
C ALA A 24 3.87 -19.24 24.14
N THR A 25 3.80 -19.34 22.81
CA THR A 25 3.69 -20.63 22.11
C THR A 25 4.96 -21.46 22.26
N ARG A 26 6.13 -20.81 22.25
CA ARG A 26 7.43 -21.47 22.51
C ARG A 26 7.56 -21.92 23.97
N GLU A 27 7.14 -21.10 24.92
CA GLU A 27 7.15 -21.46 26.35
C GLU A 27 6.25 -22.67 26.65
N GLY A 28 5.13 -22.79 25.94
CA GLY A 28 4.21 -23.92 26.07
C GLY A 28 4.59 -25.18 25.29
N ASP A 29 5.73 -25.19 24.59
CA ASP A 29 6.18 -26.26 23.68
C ASP A 29 5.12 -26.70 22.65
N TRP A 30 4.32 -25.73 22.18
CA TRP A 30 3.26 -25.99 21.21
C TRP A 30 3.75 -25.74 19.79
N ARG A 31 3.30 -26.58 18.85
CA ARG A 31 3.53 -26.33 17.43
C ARG A 31 2.78 -25.07 16.98
N GLN A 32 3.50 -24.05 16.53
CA GLN A 32 2.90 -22.85 15.95
C GLN A 32 2.57 -23.05 14.47
N ILE A 33 1.36 -22.67 14.06
CA ILE A 33 0.98 -22.50 12.66
C ILE A 33 0.88 -20.99 12.41
N PRO A 34 1.81 -20.41 11.61
CA PRO A 34 1.81 -18.97 11.42
C PRO A 34 0.63 -18.52 10.54
N CYS A 35 0.10 -17.33 10.82
CA CYS A 35 -0.93 -16.74 9.97
C CYS A 35 -0.38 -16.44 8.57
N PHE A 36 -0.87 -17.17 7.57
CA PHE A 36 -0.48 -17.01 6.17
C PHE A 36 -0.67 -15.56 5.68
N ALA A 37 -1.78 -14.92 6.03
CA ALA A 37 -2.07 -13.54 5.66
C ALA A 37 -1.07 -12.55 6.28
N HIS A 38 -0.58 -12.82 7.49
CA HIS A 38 0.44 -11.99 8.13
C HIS A 38 1.80 -12.18 7.45
N THR A 39 2.22 -13.42 7.20
CA THR A 39 3.47 -13.72 6.47
C THR A 39 3.48 -13.07 5.09
N LEU A 40 2.37 -13.16 4.36
CA LEU A 40 2.23 -12.53 3.04
C LEU A 40 2.34 -11.01 3.12
N ASN A 41 1.72 -10.40 4.13
CA ASN A 41 1.84 -8.96 4.38
C ASN A 41 3.30 -8.55 4.63
N LEU A 42 4.05 -9.32 5.43
CA LEU A 42 5.48 -9.06 5.66
C LEU A 42 6.28 -9.12 4.36
N CYS A 43 6.05 -10.13 3.51
CA CYS A 43 6.70 -10.22 2.19
C CYS A 43 6.41 -8.99 1.32
N VAL A 44 5.15 -8.55 1.27
CA VAL A 44 4.75 -7.36 0.52
C VAL A 44 5.42 -6.11 1.06
N GLN A 45 5.45 -5.91 2.38
CA GLN A 45 6.10 -4.75 2.98
C GLN A 45 7.61 -4.73 2.68
N SER A 46 8.28 -5.88 2.77
CA SER A 46 9.69 -6.00 2.39
C SER A 46 9.92 -5.67 0.92
N ALA A 47 9.07 -6.15 0.01
CA ALA A 47 9.17 -5.81 -1.42
C ALA A 47 8.92 -4.30 -1.67
N LEU A 48 7.98 -3.68 -0.96
CA LEU A 48 7.70 -2.24 -1.07
C LEU A 48 8.87 -1.39 -0.58
N GLN A 49 9.65 -1.84 0.42
CA GLN A 49 10.85 -1.14 0.87
C GLN A 49 11.90 -1.02 -0.24
N GLN A 50 12.07 -2.06 -1.07
CA GLN A 50 12.98 -2.00 -2.22
C GLN A 50 12.51 -1.01 -3.30
N LEU A 51 11.23 -0.67 -3.30
CA LEU A 51 10.62 0.28 -4.22
C LEU A 51 10.46 1.67 -3.61
N ALA A 52 11.03 1.91 -2.42
CA ALA A 52 10.96 3.19 -1.73
C ALA A 52 11.34 4.39 -2.61
N PRO A 53 12.35 4.36 -3.50
CA PRO A 53 12.66 5.50 -4.37
C PRO A 53 11.49 5.90 -5.29
N VAL A 54 10.78 4.91 -5.86
CA VAL A 54 9.63 5.16 -6.74
C VAL A 54 8.44 5.62 -5.91
N LEU A 55 8.16 4.96 -4.80
CA LEU A 55 7.06 5.32 -3.90
C LEU A 55 7.24 6.72 -3.32
N ASN A 56 8.45 7.09 -2.92
CA ASN A 56 8.76 8.41 -2.40
C ASN A 56 8.57 9.49 -3.48
N LYS A 57 8.95 9.22 -4.73
CA LYS A 57 8.66 10.16 -5.84
C LYS A 57 7.15 10.35 -6.02
N VAL A 58 6.36 9.28 -5.96
CA VAL A 58 4.88 9.37 -5.99
C VAL A 58 4.37 10.20 -4.82
N LYS A 59 4.85 9.92 -3.59
CA LYS A 59 4.48 10.69 -2.38
C LYS A 59 4.79 12.17 -2.55
N SER A 60 5.95 12.54 -3.09
CA SER A 60 6.30 13.94 -3.36
C SER A 60 5.38 14.62 -4.36
N VAL A 61 4.96 13.90 -5.41
CA VAL A 61 3.99 14.43 -6.39
C VAL A 61 2.63 14.66 -5.74
N VAL A 62 2.12 13.65 -5.02
CA VAL A 62 0.84 13.78 -4.32
C VAL A 62 0.89 14.92 -3.31
N GLU A 63 1.97 15.01 -2.55
CA GLU A 63 2.20 16.06 -1.56
C GLU A 63 2.25 17.45 -2.19
N PHE A 64 2.92 17.61 -3.33
CA PHE A 64 2.93 18.87 -4.08
C PHE A 64 1.52 19.34 -4.42
N PHE A 65 0.68 18.47 -4.99
CA PHE A 65 -0.71 18.82 -5.28
C PHE A 65 -1.53 19.07 -4.03
N LYS A 66 -1.31 18.32 -2.94
CA LYS A 66 -2.07 18.51 -1.70
C LYS A 66 -1.72 19.80 -0.96
N ARG A 67 -0.46 20.24 -1.01
CA ARG A 67 0.02 21.45 -0.33
C ARG A 67 -0.21 22.72 -1.15
N ASN A 68 -0.21 22.62 -2.48
CA ASN A 68 -0.36 23.77 -3.35
C ASN A 68 -1.78 23.83 -3.95
N THR A 69 -2.62 24.71 -3.40
CA THR A 69 -4.01 24.92 -3.84
C THR A 69 -4.11 25.27 -5.33
N GLN A 70 -3.20 26.09 -5.85
CA GLN A 70 -3.21 26.48 -7.26
C GLN A 70 -2.86 25.29 -8.17
N ALA A 71 -1.86 24.48 -7.79
CA ALA A 71 -1.51 23.26 -8.50
C ALA A 71 -2.67 22.24 -8.48
N ASN A 72 -3.34 22.08 -7.35
CA ASN A 72 -4.52 21.21 -7.25
C ASN A 72 -5.66 21.71 -8.13
N GLN A 73 -5.91 23.02 -8.17
CA GLN A 73 -6.93 23.60 -9.04
C GLN A 73 -6.60 23.35 -10.52
N LYS A 74 -5.33 23.49 -10.91
CA LYS A 74 -4.87 23.15 -12.27
C LYS A 74 -5.07 21.67 -12.58
N LEU A 75 -4.79 20.77 -11.63
CA LEU A 75 -5.07 19.33 -11.79
C LEU A 75 -6.56 19.05 -11.98
N VAL A 76 -7.43 19.70 -11.20
CA VAL A 76 -8.90 19.58 -11.36
C VAL A 76 -9.35 20.10 -12.72
N THR A 77 -8.85 21.27 -13.15
CA THR A 77 -9.14 21.81 -14.48
C THR A 77 -8.65 20.87 -15.58
N MET A 78 -7.46 20.28 -15.42
CA MET A 78 -6.93 19.32 -16.38
C MET A 78 -7.81 18.08 -16.46
N GLN A 79 -8.20 17.47 -15.34
CA GLN A 79 -9.13 16.33 -15.31
C GLN A 79 -10.43 16.64 -16.07
N LYS A 80 -11.02 17.82 -15.85
CA LYS A 80 -12.21 18.27 -16.61
C LYS A 80 -11.93 18.40 -18.12
N ARG A 81 -10.81 19.02 -18.49
CA ARG A 81 -10.43 19.27 -19.89
C ARG A 81 -10.26 17.98 -20.68
N ILE A 82 -9.70 16.93 -20.07
CA ILE A 82 -9.51 15.62 -20.70
C ILE A 82 -10.63 14.63 -20.38
N CYS A 83 -11.79 15.12 -19.93
CA CYS A 83 -12.98 14.33 -19.62
C CYS A 83 -12.76 13.16 -18.63
N LEU A 84 -11.81 13.32 -17.69
CA LEU A 84 -11.60 12.36 -16.60
C LEU A 84 -12.47 12.70 -15.38
N PRO A 85 -12.87 11.69 -14.58
CA PRO A 85 -13.48 11.92 -13.28
C PRO A 85 -12.59 12.80 -12.40
N ILE A 86 -13.20 13.74 -11.66
CA ILE A 86 -12.47 14.60 -10.74
C ILE A 86 -12.13 13.81 -9.48
N LEU A 87 -10.89 13.35 -9.39
CA LEU A 87 -10.42 12.54 -8.29
C LEU A 87 -9.41 13.30 -7.44
N LYS A 88 -9.61 13.28 -6.11
CA LYS A 88 -8.61 13.77 -5.14
C LYS A 88 -7.50 12.75 -5.00
N LEU A 89 -6.24 13.17 -5.04
CA LEU A 89 -5.10 12.28 -4.80
C LEU A 89 -5.08 11.81 -3.32
N LYS A 90 -4.67 10.56 -3.10
CA LYS A 90 -4.56 9.93 -1.77
C LYS A 90 -3.09 9.86 -1.38
N GLN A 91 -2.78 10.20 -0.13
CA GLN A 91 -1.43 10.04 0.43
C GLN A 91 -1.32 8.67 1.09
N ASP A 92 -0.15 8.05 0.98
CA ASP A 92 0.20 6.88 1.79
C ASP A 92 0.29 7.23 3.29
N VAL A 93 -0.16 6.32 4.15
CA VAL A 93 -0.21 6.46 5.61
C VAL A 93 0.34 5.17 6.21
N ALA A 94 1.57 5.18 6.70
CA ALA A 94 2.31 3.97 7.10
C ALA A 94 1.56 3.07 8.09
N THR A 95 0.73 3.64 8.97
CA THR A 95 -0.07 2.90 9.97
C THR A 95 -1.33 2.25 9.39
N ARG A 96 -1.73 2.58 8.16
CA ARG A 96 -2.92 2.05 7.51
C ARG A 96 -2.53 1.04 6.43
N ARG A 97 -2.78 -0.24 6.69
CA ARG A 97 -2.37 -1.40 5.86
C ARG A 97 -2.52 -1.23 4.33
N ASN A 98 -3.59 -0.57 3.88
CA ASN A 98 -3.94 -0.50 2.45
C ASN A 98 -3.63 0.86 1.80
N SER A 99 -2.99 1.79 2.51
CA SER A 99 -2.78 3.16 2.03
C SER A 99 -1.86 3.24 0.80
N THR A 100 -0.83 2.40 0.73
CA THR A 100 0.07 2.35 -0.43
C THR A 100 -0.69 1.96 -1.69
N TYR A 101 -1.53 0.92 -1.61
CA TYR A 101 -2.39 0.51 -2.71
C TYR A 101 -3.35 1.64 -3.10
N ASP A 102 -4.01 2.25 -2.12
CA ASP A 102 -4.96 3.34 -2.33
C ASP A 102 -4.34 4.55 -3.03
N MET A 103 -3.12 4.93 -2.62
CA MET A 103 -2.33 5.97 -3.25
C MET A 103 -2.00 5.61 -4.70
N LEU A 104 -1.41 4.43 -4.94
CA LEU A 104 -1.00 4.01 -6.28
C LEU A 104 -2.18 3.83 -7.23
N HIS A 105 -3.28 3.27 -6.73
CA HIS A 105 -4.52 3.11 -7.50
C HIS A 105 -5.05 4.47 -7.96
N ARG A 106 -5.21 5.41 -7.01
CA ARG A 106 -5.68 6.77 -7.30
C ARG A 106 -4.72 7.51 -8.23
N PHE A 107 -3.42 7.40 -7.99
CA PHE A 107 -2.38 8.04 -8.79
C PHE A 107 -2.41 7.54 -10.24
N SER A 108 -2.61 6.23 -10.44
CA SER A 108 -2.71 5.62 -11.76
C SER A 108 -4.00 6.01 -12.48
N SER A 109 -5.13 6.09 -11.79
CA SER A 109 -6.41 6.57 -12.37
C SER A 109 -6.37 8.03 -12.82
N THR A 110 -5.43 8.82 -12.31
CA THR A 110 -5.28 10.25 -12.66
C THR A 110 -4.00 10.49 -13.48
N LYS A 111 -3.37 9.44 -14.03
CA LYS A 111 -2.06 9.50 -14.70
C LYS A 111 -1.96 10.61 -15.74
N ASP A 112 -2.88 10.66 -16.70
CA ASP A 112 -2.77 11.57 -17.85
C ASP A 112 -2.93 13.03 -17.42
N ALA A 113 -3.86 13.30 -16.49
CA ALA A 113 -4.01 14.64 -15.92
C ALA A 113 -2.79 15.05 -15.09
N ILE A 114 -2.18 14.13 -14.35
CA ILE A 114 -0.95 14.38 -13.57
C ILE A 114 0.20 14.73 -14.52
N ILE A 115 0.44 13.91 -15.54
CA ILE A 115 1.53 14.13 -16.52
C ILE A 115 1.36 15.49 -17.19
N ALA A 116 0.18 15.77 -17.75
CA ALA A 116 -0.11 17.03 -18.43
C ALA A 116 0.04 18.23 -17.50
N THR A 117 -0.40 18.12 -16.25
CA THR A 117 -0.30 19.23 -15.29
C THR A 117 1.14 19.46 -14.84
N ILE A 118 1.88 18.40 -14.47
CA ILE A 118 3.28 18.48 -14.03
C ILE A 118 4.16 19.07 -15.13
N ALA A 119 3.97 18.64 -16.38
CA ALA A 119 4.72 19.17 -17.51
C ALA A 119 4.58 20.70 -17.66
N LEU A 120 3.44 21.26 -17.26
CA LEU A 120 3.16 22.69 -17.35
C LEU A 120 3.69 23.50 -16.15
N ILE A 121 3.71 22.93 -14.95
CA ILE A 121 3.92 23.73 -13.72
C ILE A 121 5.08 23.29 -12.85
N LYS A 122 5.56 22.05 -12.98
CA LYS A 122 6.63 21.52 -12.14
C LYS A 122 7.39 20.35 -12.80
N PRO A 123 8.09 20.56 -13.94
CA PRO A 123 8.70 19.48 -14.72
C PRO A 123 9.71 18.62 -13.94
N ASP A 124 10.34 19.16 -12.90
CA ASP A 124 11.24 18.44 -11.97
C ASP A 124 10.56 17.28 -11.24
N LEU A 125 9.22 17.31 -11.13
CA LEU A 125 8.44 16.24 -10.55
C LEU A 125 8.00 15.16 -11.55
N ALA A 126 8.34 15.29 -12.84
CA ALA A 126 7.99 14.30 -13.85
C ALA A 126 8.53 12.90 -13.50
N LEU A 127 7.71 11.88 -13.76
CA LEU A 127 8.11 10.49 -13.69
C LEU A 127 8.46 10.00 -15.09
N THR A 128 9.53 9.22 -15.19
CA THR A 128 9.89 8.52 -16.43
C THR A 128 8.92 7.39 -16.71
N ASP A 129 8.84 6.95 -17.97
CA ASP A 129 7.98 5.82 -18.38
C ASP A 129 8.31 4.54 -17.61
N TYR A 130 9.60 4.31 -17.33
CA TYR A 130 10.05 3.19 -16.50
C TYR A 130 9.43 3.24 -15.08
N LYS A 131 9.37 4.41 -14.45
CA LYS A 131 8.74 4.55 -13.12
C LYS A 131 7.23 4.32 -13.18
N TRP A 132 6.56 4.78 -14.24
CA TRP A 132 5.14 4.47 -14.48
C TRP A 132 4.89 2.98 -14.69
N MET A 133 5.79 2.29 -15.39
CA MET A 133 5.73 0.83 -15.56
C MET A 133 5.83 0.11 -14.22
N ILE A 134 6.81 0.49 -13.38
CA ILE A 134 6.93 -0.07 -12.02
C ILE A 134 5.65 0.18 -11.21
N ILE A 135 5.12 1.40 -11.21
CA ILE A 135 3.89 1.74 -10.48
C ILE A 135 2.73 0.82 -10.90
N LYS A 136 2.58 0.56 -12.20
CA LYS A 136 1.53 -0.33 -12.73
C LYS A 136 1.75 -1.79 -12.29
N SER A 137 2.98 -2.29 -12.34
CA SER A 137 3.30 -3.65 -11.89
C SER A 137 3.00 -3.82 -10.39
N VAL A 138 3.45 -2.87 -9.57
CA VAL A 138 3.23 -2.88 -8.12
C VAL A 138 1.74 -2.76 -7.79
N HIS A 139 1.01 -1.86 -8.45
CA HIS A 139 -0.43 -1.72 -8.27
C HIS A 139 -1.17 -3.03 -8.57
N THR A 140 -0.78 -3.73 -9.63
CA THR A 140 -1.37 -5.02 -10.02
C THR A 140 -1.14 -6.09 -8.95
N VAL A 141 0.09 -6.20 -8.46
CA VAL A 141 0.47 -7.13 -7.39
C VAL A 141 -0.28 -6.81 -6.09
N LEU A 142 -0.29 -5.54 -5.67
CA LEU A 142 -1.02 -5.11 -4.48
C LEU A 142 -2.53 -5.34 -4.58
N LYS A 143 -3.12 -5.18 -5.77
CA LYS A 143 -4.55 -5.44 -5.99
C LYS A 143 -4.92 -6.89 -5.63
N MET A 144 -4.10 -7.86 -6.03
CA MET A 144 -4.34 -9.28 -5.71
C MET A 144 -4.37 -9.53 -4.21
N PHE A 145 -3.48 -8.88 -3.45
CA PHE A 145 -3.43 -9.04 -2.00
C PHE A 145 -4.62 -8.41 -1.29
N MET A 146 -5.16 -7.30 -1.81
CA MET A 146 -6.33 -6.66 -1.23
C MET A 146 -7.60 -7.51 -1.40
N THR A 147 -7.75 -8.19 -2.54
CA THR A 147 -8.91 -9.06 -2.80
C THR A 147 -8.92 -10.33 -1.96
N LEU A 148 -7.76 -10.77 -1.45
CA LEU A 148 -7.63 -11.97 -0.61
C LEU A 148 -7.96 -11.72 0.87
N GLN A 149 -8.04 -10.46 1.30
CA GLN A 149 -8.30 -10.08 2.70
C GLN A 149 -9.76 -9.67 2.96
N SER A 150 -10.62 -9.68 1.94
CA SER A 150 -12.01 -9.24 2.02
C SER A 150 -13.03 -10.40 2.04
N LYS A 151 -12.62 -11.60 2.47
CA LYS A 151 -13.50 -12.75 2.71
C LYS A 151 -13.26 -13.30 4.10
#